data_AF-A0AA41YXK4-F1
#
_entry.id   AF-A0AA41YXK4-F1
#
_cell.length_a   1.000
_cell.length_b   1.000
_cell.length_c   1.000
_cell.angle_alpha   90.00
_cell.angle_beta   90.00
_cell.angle_gamma   90.00
#
_symmetry.space_group_name_H-M   'P 1'
#
loop_
_entity.id
_entity.type
_entity.pdbx_description
1 polymer ?
#
loop_
_entity_poly.entity_id
_entity_poly.type
_entity_poly.pdbx_seq_one_letter_code
_entity_poly.pdbx_strand_id
1 'polypeptide(L)' 'MMTYQPSNAAKPAAAAPVEPQPLSEEDQSKDAFFVQLGELAEAMIARHGKDFAMGTLLLSARFIAENRPLIRRSKAPGP' A
#
# COMPACT_ATOMS: atom_id res chain seq x y z
N MET A 1 45.88 16.69 43.92
CA MET A 1 44.41 16.60 44.07
C MET A 1 43.79 17.07 42.78
N MET A 2 43.15 16.16 42.03
CA MET A 2 42.38 16.44 40.81
C MET A 2 41.20 15.47 40.82
N THR A 3 39.98 15.98 40.75
CA THR A 3 38.73 15.24 40.94
C THR A 3 38.33 14.44 39.70
N TYR A 4 37.75 13.24 39.88
CA TYR A 4 36.94 12.60 38.85
C TYR A 4 35.55 12.26 39.41
N GLN A 5 34.53 12.65 38.65
CA GLN A 5 33.11 12.49 38.94
C GLN A 5 32.61 11.20 38.29
N PRO A 6 31.86 10.32 38.98
CA PRO A 6 31.37 9.10 38.36
C PRO A 6 30.21 9.42 37.41
N SER A 7 30.34 9.00 36.14
CA SER A 7 29.26 8.98 35.16
C SER A 7 28.17 8.03 35.65
N ASN A 8 27.01 8.59 36.01
CA ASN A 8 25.84 7.84 36.41
C ASN A 8 25.23 7.20 35.16
N ALA A 9 25.44 5.89 34.99
CA ALA A 9 24.79 5.10 33.95
C ALA A 9 23.28 5.06 34.23
N ALA A 10 22.54 5.98 33.62
CA ALA A 10 21.09 5.96 33.60
C ALA A 10 20.63 4.71 32.85
N LYS A 11 20.10 3.76 33.62
CA LYS A 11 19.33 2.59 33.20
C LYS A 11 18.40 2.97 32.03
N PRO A 12 18.37 2.23 30.90
CA PRO A 12 17.43 2.54 29.83
C PRO A 12 16.01 2.39 30.38
N ALA A 13 15.30 3.50 30.42
CA ALA A 13 13.88 3.52 30.75
C ALA A 13 13.16 2.58 29.78
N ALA A 14 12.35 1.68 30.34
CA ALA A 14 11.52 0.76 29.58
C ALA A 14 10.80 1.52 28.47
N ALA A 15 10.93 1.04 27.23
CA ALA A 15 10.20 1.57 26.08
C ALA A 15 8.70 1.57 26.44
N ALA A 16 8.11 2.75 26.47
CA ALA A 16 6.67 2.91 26.66
C ALA A 16 5.91 2.11 25.59
N PRO A 17 4.71 1.58 25.87
CA PRO A 17 3.86 0.97 24.86
C PRO A 17 3.61 2.00 23.76
N VAL A 18 4.03 1.68 22.54
CA VAL A 18 3.66 2.44 21.34
C VAL A 18 2.17 2.16 21.12
N GLU A 19 1.30 3.04 21.60
CA GLU A 19 -0.12 2.96 21.25
C GLU A 19 -0.26 3.11 19.73
N PRO A 20 -1.08 2.28 19.05
CA PRO A 20 -1.29 2.41 17.61
C PRO A 20 -1.86 3.81 17.33
N GLN A 21 -1.05 4.66 16.70
CA GLN A 21 -1.50 5.96 16.25
C GLN A 21 -2.66 5.73 15.27
N PRO A 22 -3.79 6.46 15.41
CA PRO A 22 -4.90 6.33 14.49
C PRO A 22 -4.44 6.69 13.07
N LEU A 23 -4.77 5.84 12.09
CA LEU A 23 -4.44 6.08 10.68
C LEU A 23 -5.04 7.42 10.25
N SER A 24 -4.28 8.19 9.48
CA SER A 24 -4.79 9.42 8.88
C SER A 24 -5.95 9.11 7.93
N GLU A 25 -6.81 10.09 7.66
CA GLU A 25 -7.90 9.95 6.66
C GLU A 25 -7.35 9.56 5.28
N GLU A 26 -6.16 10.07 4.93
CA GLU A 26 -5.46 9.72 3.69
C GLU A 26 -5.04 8.25 3.68
N ASP A 27 -4.51 7.74 4.79
CA ASP A 27 -4.09 6.34 4.89
C ASP A 27 -5.29 5.39 4.86
N GLN A 28 -6.40 5.76 5.50
CA GLN A 28 -7.64 4.99 5.45
C GLN A 28 -8.20 4.93 4.02
N SER A 29 -8.16 6.04 3.29
CA SER A 29 -8.58 6.10 1.88
C SER A 29 -7.71 5.19 1.00
N LYS A 30 -6.38 5.24 1.17
CA LYS A 30 -5.44 4.36 0.45
C LYS A 30 -5.71 2.88 0.76
N ASP A 31 -5.91 2.54 2.03
CA ASP A 31 -6.17 1.17 2.47
C ASP A 31 -7.46 0.61 1.83
N ALA A 32 -8.52 1.43 1.75
CA ALA A 32 -9.76 1.05 1.09
C ALA A 32 -9.55 0.67 -0.40
N PHE A 33 -8.66 1.37 -1.12
CA PHE A 33 -8.30 1.00 -2.49
C PHE A 33 -7.48 -0.30 -2.55
N PHE A 34 -6.59 -0.56 -1.59
CA PHE A 34 -5.86 -1.83 -1.52
C PHE A 34 -6.79 -3.01 -1.30
N VAL A 35 -7.77 -2.87 -0.41
CA VAL A 35 -8.79 -3.91 -0.16
C VAL A 35 -9.57 -4.20 -1.45
N GLN A 36 -10.11 -3.17 -2.10
CA GLN A 36 -10.87 -3.34 -3.35
C GLN A 36 -10.03 -3.98 -4.47
N LEU A 37 -8.76 -3.59 -4.59
CA LEU A 37 -7.85 -4.16 -5.58
C LEU A 37 -7.55 -5.63 -5.29
N GLY A 38 -7.41 -6.00 -4.01
CA GLY A 38 -7.24 -7.38 -3.56
C GLY A 38 -8.45 -8.25 -3.88
N GLU A 39 -9.65 -7.79 -3.55
CA GLU A 39 -10.90 -8.50 -3.88
C GLU A 39 -11.05 -8.73 -5.39
N LEU A 40 -10.72 -7.72 -6.20
CA LEU A 40 -10.74 -7.85 -7.66
C LEU A 40 -9.70 -8.87 -8.14
N ALA A 41 -8.49 -8.84 -7.59
CA ALA A 41 -7.43 -9.80 -7.94
C ALA A 41 -7.86 -11.24 -7.61
N GLU A 42 -8.44 -11.47 -6.44
CA GLU A 42 -8.99 -12.78 -6.04
C GLU A 42 -10.09 -13.24 -7.00
N ALA A 43 -11.00 -12.35 -7.40
CA ALA A 43 -12.04 -12.67 -8.38
C ALA A 43 -11.45 -13.03 -9.75
N MET A 44 -10.37 -12.36 -10.18
CA MET A 44 -9.66 -12.69 -11.42
C MET A 44 -8.95 -14.04 -11.33
N ILE A 45 -8.30 -14.34 -10.19
CA ILE A 45 -7.62 -15.62 -9.94
C ILE A 45 -8.65 -16.77 -9.99
N ALA A 46 -9.77 -16.61 -9.29
CA ALA A 46 -10.81 -17.63 -9.22
C ALA A 46 -11.41 -17.98 -10.60
N ARG A 47 -11.51 -16.99 -11.50
CA ARG A 47 -12.15 -17.16 -12.83
C ARG A 47 -11.18 -17.53 -13.95
N HIS A 48 -9.93 -17.05 -13.87
CA HIS A 48 -9.00 -17.07 -15.01
C HIS A 48 -7.58 -17.51 -14.63
N GLY A 49 -7.30 -17.72 -13.36
CA GLY A 49 -6.00 -18.15 -12.85
C GLY A 49 -5.04 -17.01 -12.52
N LYS A 50 -3.99 -17.37 -11.78
CA LYS A 50 -3.01 -16.43 -11.21
C LYS A 50 -2.22 -15.65 -12.27
N ASP A 51 -1.79 -16.32 -13.34
CA ASP A 51 -0.97 -15.71 -14.38
C ASP A 51 -1.75 -14.61 -15.12
N PHE A 52 -3.04 -14.84 -15.38
CA PHE A 52 -3.93 -13.84 -15.96
C PHE A 52 -4.10 -12.63 -15.05
N ALA A 53 -4.36 -12.86 -13.76
CA ALA A 53 -4.55 -11.79 -12.78
C ALA A 53 -3.29 -10.91 -12.67
N MET A 54 -2.12 -11.54 -12.50
CA MET A 54 -0.84 -10.86 -12.40
C MET A 54 -0.52 -10.07 -13.67
N GLY A 55 -0.68 -10.67 -14.85
CA GLY A 55 -0.41 -10.01 -16.13
C GLY A 55 -1.27 -8.77 -16.35
N THR A 56 -2.56 -8.83 -16.00
CA THR A 56 -3.46 -7.68 -16.12
C THR A 56 -3.06 -6.55 -15.18
N LEU A 57 -2.78 -6.86 -13.92
CA LEU A 57 -2.38 -5.85 -12.93
C LEU A 57 -1.04 -5.18 -13.31
N LEU A 58 -0.07 -5.95 -13.80
CA LEU A 58 1.19 -5.43 -14.32
C LEU A 58 0.97 -4.51 -15.53
N LEU A 59 0.07 -4.89 -16.45
CA LEU A 59 -0.25 -4.06 -17.61
C LEU A 59 -0.96 -2.76 -17.21
N SER A 60 -1.87 -2.81 -16.25
CA SER A 60 -2.53 -1.63 -15.68
C SER A 60 -1.52 -0.68 -15.04
N ALA A 61 -0.61 -1.20 -14.20
CA ALA A 61 0.47 -0.40 -13.61
C ALA A 61 1.36 0.25 -14.68
N ARG A 62 1.70 -0.50 -15.74
CA ARG A 62 2.45 0.02 -16.88
C ARG A 62 1.72 1.17 -17.57
N PHE A 63 0.42 1.04 -17.82
CA PHE A 63 -0.35 2.11 -18.48
C PHE A 63 -0.41 3.38 -17.63
N ILE A 64 -0.52 3.24 -16.31
CA ILE A 64 -0.43 4.37 -15.38
C ILE A 64 0.94 5.06 -15.51
N ALA A 65 2.03 4.30 -15.48
CA ALA A 65 3.38 4.84 -15.64
C ALA A 65 3.59 5.53 -17.00
N GLU A 66 2.96 5.03 -18.06
CA GLU A 66 3.00 5.60 -19.41
C GLU A 66 2.00 6.75 -19.62
N ASN A 67 1.24 7.18 -18.60
CA ASN A 67 0.14 8.17 -18.70
C ASN A 67 -0.90 7.82 -19.79
N ARG A 68 -1.19 6.53 -19.96
CA ARG A 68 -2.15 6.03 -20.94
C ARG A 68 -3.54 5.81 -20.32
N PRO A 69 -4.63 6.03 -21.08
CA PRO A 69 -5.97 5.73 -20.60
C PRO A 69 -6.14 4.24 -20.29
N LEU A 70 -6.60 3.93 -19.07
CA LEU A 70 -6.94 2.56 -18.64
C LEU A 70 -8.27 2.08 -19.27
N ILE A 71 -9.18 3.00 -19.54
CA ILE A 71 -10.46 2.71 -20.16
C ILE A 71 -10.46 3.29 -21.56
N ARG A 72 -10.38 2.42 -22.57
CA ARG A 72 -10.75 2.81 -23.93
C ARG A 72 -12.27 2.77 -23.99
N ARG A 73 -12.92 3.92 -23.91
CA ARG A 73 -14.35 4.02 -24.22
C ARG A 73 -14.49 3.64 -25.70
N SER A 74 -14.96 2.43 -25.98
CA SER A 74 -15.25 2.04 -27.35
C SER A 74 -16.32 3.00 -27.89
N LYS A 75 -16.04 3.60 -29.05
CA LYS A 75 -17.04 4.35 -29.80
C LYS A 75 -18.20 3.37 -30.05
N ALA A 76 -19.38 3.69 -29.54
CA ALA A 76 -20.60 2.92 -29.83
C ALA A 76 -20.76 2.79 -31.36
N PRO A 77 -21.31 1.68 -31.88
CA PRO A 77 -21.72 1.64 -33.27
C PRO A 77 -22.78 2.74 -33.45
N GLY A 78 -22.47 3.72 -34.29
CA GLY A 78 -23.46 4.72 -34.74
C GLY A 78 -24.55 4.04 -35.57
N PRO A 79 -25.71 4.71 -35.74
CA PRO A 79 -26.95 4.12 -36.23
C PRO A 79 -26.82 3.41 -37.58
#